data_AF-A0A1R3XCS7-F1
#
_entry.id   AF-A0A1R3XCS7-F1
#
_cell.length_a   1.000
_cell.length_b   1.000
_cell.length_c   1.000
_cell.angle_alpha   90.00
_cell.angle_beta   90.00
_cell.angle_gamma   90.00
#
_symmetry.space_group_name_H-M   'P 1'
#
loop_
_entity.id
_entity.type
_entity.pdbx_description
1 polymer ?
#
loop_
_entity_poly.entity_id
_entity_poly.type
_entity_poly.pdbx_seq_one_letter_code
_entity_poly.pdbx_strand_id
1 'polypeptide(L)'
;MGFDIQFDAVKTILTAVKTEATELSDGIDVDALNTDVGALGAAPAPAVATAVAEFLELESPTIQSIGNRITACLVGVTTVGNSYATASDEMLQTIQTQAVNAAASGDFAYFESA
;
A
#
# COMPACT_ATOMS: atom_id res chain seq x y z
N MET A 1 -31.96 10.73 -9.41
CA MET A 1 -31.65 10.08 -8.13
C MET A 1 -30.19 10.37 -7.87
N GLY A 2 -29.89 11.28 -6.93
CA GLY A 2 -28.51 11.62 -6.60
C GLY A 2 -27.98 10.59 -5.59
N PHE A 3 -26.82 10.02 -5.86
CA PHE A 3 -26.08 9.27 -4.85
C PHE A 3 -25.49 10.28 -3.88
N ASP A 4 -25.89 10.21 -2.61
CA ASP A 4 -25.32 11.05 -1.56
C ASP A 4 -24.18 10.29 -0.89
N ILE A 5 -22.97 10.84 -0.95
CA ILE A 5 -21.79 10.20 -0.37
C ILE A 5 -21.77 10.50 1.14
N GLN A 6 -21.80 9.45 1.96
CA GLN A 6 -21.63 9.57 3.40
C GLN A 6 -20.14 9.75 3.75
N PHE A 7 -19.63 10.98 3.63
CA PHE A 7 -18.22 11.29 3.82
C PHE A 7 -17.65 10.83 5.17
N ASP A 8 -18.41 10.92 6.25
CA ASP A 8 -17.97 10.48 7.57
C ASP A 8 -17.77 8.95 7.63
N ALA A 9 -18.69 8.17 7.06
CA ALA A 9 -18.57 6.72 6.99
C ALA A 9 -17.39 6.29 6.10
N VAL A 10 -17.19 6.97 4.97
CA VAL A 10 -16.04 6.74 4.08
C VAL A 10 -14.74 7.04 4.81
N LYS A 11 -14.66 8.14 5.57
CA LYS A 11 -13.49 8.50 6.35
C LYS A 11 -13.16 7.47 7.44
N THR A 12 -14.16 6.90 8.10
CA THR A 12 -13.95 5.81 9.07
C THR A 12 -13.32 4.59 8.40
N ILE A 13 -13.86 4.16 7.25
CA ILE A 13 -13.32 3.01 6.51
C ILE A 13 -11.90 3.27 6.04
N LEU A 14 -11.63 4.44 5.46
CA LEU A 14 -10.28 4.82 5.04
C LEU A 14 -9.29 4.84 6.21
N THR A 15 -9.71 5.31 7.38
CA THR A 15 -8.86 5.29 8.58
C THR A 15 -8.52 3.87 8.98
N ALA A 16 -9.49 2.95 8.99
CA ALA A 16 -9.26 1.54 9.30
C ALA A 16 -8.31 0.87 8.29
N VAL A 17 -8.55 1.07 6.99
CA VAL A 17 -7.67 0.55 5.92
C VAL A 17 -6.26 1.11 6.05
N LYS A 18 -6.10 2.40 6.41
CA LYS A 18 -4.78 2.99 6.65
C LYS A 18 -4.07 2.29 7.83
N THR A 19 -4.77 2.06 8.92
CA THR A 19 -4.21 1.35 10.09
C THR A 19 -3.76 -0.06 9.72
N GLU A 20 -4.61 -0.84 9.05
CA GLU A 20 -4.26 -2.19 8.59
C GLU A 20 -3.09 -2.19 7.58
N ALA A 21 -3.03 -1.19 6.70
CA ALA A 21 -1.92 -1.02 5.75
C ALA A 21 -0.60 -0.71 6.47
N THR A 22 -0.63 0.14 7.50
CA THR A 22 0.54 0.42 8.34
C THR A 22 0.96 -0.83 9.10
N GLU A 23 0.03 -1.58 9.70
CA GLU A 23 0.34 -2.85 10.37
C GLU A 23 0.94 -3.88 9.42
N LEU A 24 0.46 -3.97 8.18
CA LEU A 24 1.03 -4.85 7.15
C LEU A 24 2.46 -4.41 6.77
N SER A 25 2.68 -3.10 6.59
CA SER A 25 3.99 -2.57 6.22
C SER A 25 5.01 -2.70 7.35
N ASP A 26 4.60 -2.46 8.60
CA ASP A 26 5.47 -2.58 9.77
C ASP A 26 5.73 -4.05 10.13
N GLY A 27 4.76 -4.93 9.90
CA GLY A 27 4.85 -6.36 10.18
C GLY A 27 5.72 -7.13 9.18
N ILE A 28 5.94 -6.58 7.98
CA ILE A 28 6.80 -7.18 6.95
C ILE A 28 8.01 -6.27 6.69
N ASP A 29 8.88 -6.21 7.70
CA ASP A 29 10.23 -5.65 7.55
C ASP A 29 11.16 -6.73 7.01
N VAL A 30 11.37 -6.71 5.69
CA VAL A 30 12.23 -7.67 4.97
C VAL A 30 13.67 -7.61 5.46
N ASP A 31 14.16 -6.43 5.86
CA ASP A 31 15.53 -6.27 6.36
C ASP A 31 15.69 -6.89 7.75
N ALA A 32 14.70 -6.69 8.62
CA ALA A 32 14.63 -7.37 9.92
C ALA A 32 14.52 -8.89 9.75
N LEU A 33 13.66 -9.36 8.84
CA LEU A 33 13.50 -10.78 8.55
C LEU A 33 14.79 -11.41 7.98
N ASN A 34 15.49 -10.72 7.08
CA ASN A 34 16.79 -11.15 6.56
C ASN A 34 17.86 -11.18 7.66
N THR A 35 17.82 -10.24 8.60
CA THR A 35 18.72 -10.23 9.77
C THR A 35 18.47 -11.44 10.67
N ASP A 36 17.21 -11.72 10.98
CA ASP A 36 16.80 -12.88 11.80
C ASP A 36 17.18 -14.20 11.12
N VAL A 37 16.99 -14.30 9.80
CA VAL A 37 17.37 -15.48 9.02
C VAL A 37 18.89 -15.62 8.91
N GLY A 38 19.63 -14.52 8.77
CA GLY A 38 21.10 -14.51 8.80
C GLY A 38 21.66 -15.03 10.13
N ALA A 39 21.00 -14.74 11.24
CA ALA A 39 21.36 -15.27 12.56
C ALA A 39 21.15 -16.80 12.67
N LEU A 40 20.26 -17.38 11.86
CA LEU A 40 20.09 -18.84 11.74
C LEU A 40 21.25 -19.54 11.02
N GLY A 41 22.19 -18.80 10.41
CA GLY A 41 23.41 -19.37 9.82
C GLY A 41 24.30 -20.11 10.84
N ALA A 42 24.10 -19.88 12.14
CA ALA A 42 24.73 -20.62 13.24
C ALA A 42 23.97 -21.90 13.64
N ALA A 43 22.78 -22.16 13.08
CA ALA A 43 21.94 -23.31 13.37
C ALA A 43 22.41 -24.56 12.58
N PRO A 44 22.11 -25.79 13.06
CA PRO A 44 22.58 -27.03 12.43
C PRO A 44 22.00 -27.33 11.03
N ALA A 45 21.21 -26.43 10.44
CA ALA A 45 20.57 -26.59 9.13
C ALA A 45 20.70 -25.33 8.25
N PRO A 46 21.93 -24.98 7.81
CA PRO A 46 22.20 -23.76 7.05
C PRO A 46 21.42 -23.69 5.72
N ALA A 47 21.14 -24.82 5.08
CA ALA A 47 20.35 -24.89 3.86
C ALA A 47 18.89 -24.41 4.06
N VAL A 48 18.32 -24.61 5.25
CA VAL A 48 16.96 -24.14 5.57
C VAL A 48 16.97 -22.62 5.73
N ALA A 49 17.97 -22.07 6.41
CA ALA A 49 18.13 -20.61 6.54
C ALA A 49 18.26 -19.95 5.17
N THR A 50 19.11 -20.48 4.28
CA THR A 50 19.24 -19.98 2.90
C THR A 50 17.92 -20.03 2.12
N ALA A 51 17.20 -21.16 2.16
CA ALA A 51 15.93 -21.28 1.45
C ALA A 51 14.86 -20.29 1.95
N VAL A 52 14.85 -19.99 3.25
CA VAL A 52 13.94 -18.97 3.82
C VAL A 52 14.33 -17.56 3.37
N ALA A 53 15.63 -17.23 3.36
CA ALA A 53 16.09 -15.93 2.86
C ALA A 53 15.73 -15.73 1.37
N GLU A 54 15.99 -16.73 0.53
CA GLU A 54 15.64 -16.71 -0.90
C GLU A 54 14.12 -16.57 -1.12
N PHE A 55 13.31 -17.23 -0.30
CA PHE A 55 11.85 -17.09 -0.35
C PHE A 55 11.41 -15.66 0.00
N LEU A 56 11.96 -15.07 1.06
CA LEU A 56 11.64 -13.70 1.46
C LEU A 56 12.04 -12.69 0.40
N GLU A 57 13.23 -12.85 -0.20
CA GLU A 57 13.68 -12.01 -1.31
C GLU A 57 12.76 -12.14 -2.54
N LEU A 58 12.31 -13.35 -2.86
CA LEU A 58 11.39 -13.62 -3.97
C LEU A 58 10.01 -12.98 -3.78
N GLU A 59 9.47 -13.01 -2.55
CA GLU A 59 8.12 -12.50 -2.26
C GLU A 59 8.08 -11.01 -1.93
N SER A 60 9.22 -10.40 -1.60
CA SER A 60 9.32 -8.97 -1.28
C SER A 60 8.69 -8.04 -2.33
N PRO A 61 8.90 -8.22 -3.66
CA PRO A 61 8.25 -7.40 -4.68
C PRO A 61 6.72 -7.56 -4.69
N THR A 62 6.22 -8.78 -4.44
CA THR A 62 4.78 -9.06 -4.38
C THR A 62 4.16 -8.34 -3.18
N ILE A 63 4.79 -8.40 -2.02
CA ILE A 63 4.33 -7.74 -0.80
C ILE A 63 4.36 -6.22 -0.98
N GLN A 64 5.43 -5.67 -1.55
CA GLN A 64 5.52 -4.26 -1.87
C GLN A 64 4.43 -3.82 -2.85
N SER A 65 4.14 -4.62 -3.88
CA SER A 65 3.05 -4.35 -4.82
C SER A 65 1.69 -4.31 -4.14
N ILE A 66 1.42 -5.20 -3.17
CA ILE A 66 0.20 -5.18 -2.37
C ILE A 66 0.11 -3.88 -1.57
N GLY A 67 1.18 -3.49 -0.88
CA GLY A 67 1.24 -2.24 -0.12
C GLY A 67 0.98 -1.01 -1.01
N ASN A 68 1.63 -0.94 -2.17
CA ASN A 68 1.44 0.16 -3.12
C ASN A 68 -0.01 0.29 -3.58
N ARG A 69 -0.67 -0.84 -3.89
CA ARG A 69 -2.08 -0.87 -4.31
C ARG A 69 -3.02 -0.39 -3.20
N ILE A 70 -2.79 -0.81 -1.95
CA ILE A 70 -3.59 -0.38 -0.81
C ILE A 70 -3.45 1.13 -0.61
N THR A 71 -2.21 1.64 -0.58
CA THR A 71 -1.93 3.08 -0.44
C THR A 71 -2.54 3.88 -1.57
N ALA A 72 -2.42 3.42 -2.82
CA ALA A 72 -2.98 4.08 -3.99
C ALA A 72 -4.51 4.20 -3.94
N CYS A 73 -5.20 3.13 -3.52
CA CYS A 73 -6.64 3.18 -3.31
C CYS A 73 -7.00 4.18 -2.21
N LEU A 74 -6.26 4.18 -1.10
CA LEU A 74 -6.51 5.07 0.02
C LEU A 74 -6.38 6.55 -0.37
N VAL A 75 -5.27 6.92 -1.00
CA VAL A 75 -5.02 8.31 -1.41
C VAL A 75 -5.98 8.72 -2.52
N GLY A 76 -6.25 7.86 -3.51
CA GLY A 76 -7.18 8.16 -4.60
C GLY A 76 -8.60 8.45 -4.10
N VAL A 77 -9.14 7.61 -3.20
CA VAL A 77 -10.48 7.84 -2.62
C VAL A 77 -10.51 9.08 -1.75
N THR A 78 -9.43 9.35 -0.98
CA THR A 78 -9.34 10.57 -0.15
C THR A 78 -9.35 11.83 -1.02
N THR A 79 -8.57 11.86 -2.10
CA THR A 79 -8.50 13.00 -3.02
C THR A 79 -9.82 13.21 -3.74
N VAL A 80 -10.50 12.15 -4.20
CA VAL A 80 -11.87 12.24 -4.74
C VAL A 80 -12.83 12.80 -3.70
N GLY A 81 -12.78 12.30 -2.46
CA GLY A 81 -13.65 12.76 -1.38
C GLY A 81 -13.50 14.26 -1.10
N ASN A 82 -12.26 14.75 -1.05
CA ASN A 82 -11.97 16.17 -0.81
C ASN A 82 -12.39 17.08 -1.97
N SER A 83 -12.36 16.57 -3.21
CA SER A 83 -12.66 17.35 -4.41
C SER A 83 -14.07 17.15 -4.94
N TYR A 84 -14.87 16.26 -4.36
CA TYR A 84 -16.16 15.81 -4.92
C TYR A 84 -17.16 16.94 -5.21
N ALA A 85 -17.22 17.98 -4.38
CA ALA A 85 -18.16 19.10 -4.56
C ALA A 85 -17.74 20.08 -5.68
N THR A 86 -16.50 20.03 -6.14
CA THR A 86 -15.90 21.01 -7.07
C THR A 86 -15.20 20.37 -8.27
N ALA A 87 -15.04 19.04 -8.28
CA ALA A 87 -14.34 18.31 -9.32
C ALA A 87 -15.22 18.11 -10.56
N SER A 88 -14.60 18.28 -11.73
CA SER A 88 -15.16 17.80 -12.99
C SER A 88 -14.93 16.29 -13.16
N ASP A 89 -15.70 15.64 -14.03
CA ASP A 89 -15.51 14.23 -14.40
C ASP A 89 -14.09 13.96 -14.90
N GLU A 90 -13.48 14.93 -15.59
CA GLU A 90 -12.12 14.85 -16.11
C GLU A 90 -11.07 14.83 -14.98
N MET A 91 -11.31 15.60 -13.91
CA MET A 91 -10.47 15.59 -12.71
C MET A 91 -10.59 14.26 -11.95
N LEU A 92 -11.81 13.71 -11.84
CA LEU A 92 -12.05 12.40 -11.22
C LEU A 92 -11.36 11.26 -12.00
N GLN A 93 -11.42 11.28 -13.34
CA GLN A 93 -10.69 10.34 -14.18
C GLN A 93 -9.17 10.47 -14.05
N THR A 94 -8.67 11.71 -13.92
CA THR A 94 -7.25 11.97 -13.68
C THR A 94 -6.81 11.36 -12.35
N ILE A 95 -7.57 11.58 -11.26
CA ILE A 95 -7.29 11.00 -9.95
C ILE A 95 -7.27 9.47 -10.01
N GLN A 96 -8.22 8.84 -10.71
CA GLN A 96 -8.23 7.38 -10.91
C GLN A 96 -7.00 6.89 -11.68
N THR A 97 -6.62 7.60 -12.75
CA THR A 97 -5.45 7.25 -13.57
C THR A 97 -4.18 7.33 -12.72
N GLN A 98 -4.03 8.37 -11.92
CA GLN A 98 -2.87 8.52 -11.04
C GLN A 98 -2.87 7.49 -9.91
N ALA A 99 -4.03 7.08 -9.39
CA ALA A 99 -4.12 5.99 -8.43
C ALA A 99 -3.66 4.66 -9.05
N VAL A 100 -4.06 4.36 -10.29
CA VAL A 100 -3.59 3.15 -10.99
C VAL A 100 -2.08 3.18 -11.23
N ASN A 101 -1.54 4.34 -11.62
CA ASN A 101 -0.10 4.51 -11.82
C ASN A 101 0.65 4.30 -10.50
N ALA A 102 0.22 4.97 -9.42
CA ALA A 102 0.81 4.84 -8.10
C ALA A 102 0.73 3.41 -7.56
N ALA A 103 -0.36 2.68 -7.83
CA ALA A 103 -0.51 1.28 -7.47
C ALA A 103 0.51 0.37 -8.17
N ALA A 104 0.90 0.71 -9.41
CA ALA A 104 1.85 -0.05 -10.20
C ALA A 104 3.30 0.34 -9.91
N SER A 105 3.59 1.62 -9.69
CA SER A 105 4.95 2.14 -9.53
C SER A 105 5.39 2.36 -8.07
N GLY A 106 4.45 2.52 -7.14
CA GLY A 106 4.72 3.02 -5.79
C GLY A 106 5.04 4.52 -5.72
N ASP A 107 4.87 5.27 -6.82
CA ASP A 107 5.08 6.72 -6.85
C ASP A 107 3.78 7.46 -6.49
N PHE A 108 3.80 8.15 -5.35
CA PHE A 108 2.66 8.90 -4.81
C PHE A 108 2.79 10.43 -4.95
N ALA A 109 3.79 10.94 -5.67
CA ALA A 109 4.10 12.37 -5.73
C ALA A 109 2.91 13.25 -6.19
N TYR A 110 2.06 12.73 -7.08
CA TYR A 110 0.82 13.42 -7.49
C TYR A 110 -0.10 13.72 -6.30
N PHE A 111 -0.21 12.80 -5.34
CA PHE A 111 -1.10 12.92 -4.19
C PHE A 111 -0.49 13.71 -3.03
N GLU A 112 0.83 13.76 -2.94
CA GLU A 112 1.55 14.56 -1.93
C GLU A 112 1.58 16.06 -2.25
N SER A 113 1.36 16.40 -3.52
CA SER A 113 1.34 17.79 -4.02
C SER A 113 -0.06 18.37 -4.22
N ALA A 114 -1.10 17.58 -3.91
CA ALA A 114 -2.52 17.91 -4.12
C ALA A 114 -3.18 18.60 -2.91
#